data_AF-A0A2Z5UIE5-F1
#
_entry.id   AF-A0A2Z5UIE5-F1
#
_cell.length_a   1.000
_cell.length_b   1.000
_cell.length_c   1.000
_cell.angle_alpha   90.00
_cell.angle_beta   90.00
_cell.angle_gamma   90.00
#
_symmetry.space_group_name_H-M   'P 1'
#
loop_
_entity.id
_entity.type
_entity.pdbx_description
1 polymer ?
#
loop_
_entity_poly.entity_id
_entity_poly.type
_entity_poly.pdbx_seq_one_letter_code
_entity_poly.pdbx_strand_id
1 'polypeptide(L)'
;MPEPCARGDQQEASAPPQAVPPIFLCDAAPWPRRAVLIPSGSNANNEDTHMKLITESQSQRMLSNGKASAECGGCDCFPEVKLFTPDAHGTWLLSEIDPDNHDLAFGLCDLGHPELGWVSLSELASVRGPLGLPIERDLHFSAEHRISVYAKAARVAGTIVTDDRSLASAKAALDAERRGGGR
;
A
#
# COMPACT_ATOMS: atom_id res chain seq x y z
N MET A 1 -6.01 46.53 54.33
CA MET A 1 -7.23 46.94 53.60
C MET A 1 -7.40 45.99 52.42
N PRO A 2 -8.49 45.21 52.34
CA PRO A 2 -8.73 44.27 51.26
C PRO A 2 -9.80 44.75 50.26
N GLU A 3 -9.86 44.04 49.12
CA GLU A 3 -10.94 43.95 48.10
C GLU A 3 -10.90 44.94 46.91
N PRO A 4 -11.42 44.58 45.68
CA PRO A 4 -12.40 43.52 45.44
C PRO A 4 -12.20 42.54 44.26
N CYS A 5 -12.98 41.48 44.41
CA CYS A 5 -13.52 40.48 43.47
C CYS A 5 -13.99 41.04 42.10
N ALA A 6 -13.72 40.31 41.02
CA ALA A 6 -14.51 40.37 39.79
C ALA A 6 -14.63 38.98 39.15
N ARG A 7 -15.85 38.43 39.24
CA ARG A 7 -16.37 37.36 38.37
C ARG A 7 -16.59 37.90 36.97
N GLY A 8 -16.37 37.05 35.98
CA GLY A 8 -16.79 37.25 34.61
C GLY A 8 -16.69 35.95 33.83
N ASP A 9 -17.63 35.04 34.07
CA ASP A 9 -18.06 34.10 33.04
C ASP A 9 -18.56 34.92 31.84
N GLN A 10 -18.10 34.62 30.63
CA GLN A 10 -18.96 34.38 29.47
C GLN A 10 -18.13 33.73 28.35
N GLN A 11 -18.58 32.54 28.00
CA GLN A 11 -18.18 31.73 26.89
C GLN A 11 -19.08 32.10 25.70
N GLU A 12 -18.51 32.51 24.56
CA GLU A 12 -19.15 32.25 23.28
C GLU A 12 -18.09 32.06 22.19
N ALA A 13 -18.22 30.92 21.52
CA ALA A 13 -17.33 30.42 20.50
C ALA A 13 -17.56 31.13 19.17
N SER A 14 -16.46 31.50 18.49
CA SER A 14 -16.45 31.63 17.04
C SER A 14 -15.06 31.28 16.52
N ALA A 15 -15.04 30.47 15.46
CA ALA A 15 -13.96 29.60 15.02
C ALA A 15 -12.62 30.29 14.69
N PRO A 16 -11.46 29.70 15.07
CA PRO A 16 -10.21 29.94 14.38
C PRO A 16 -10.15 29.07 13.09
N PRO A 17 -9.57 29.57 11.98
CA PRO A 17 -9.26 28.73 10.84
C PRO A 17 -8.30 27.64 11.30
N GLN A 18 -8.72 26.37 11.19
CA GLN A 18 -7.89 25.23 11.55
C GLN A 18 -6.64 25.26 10.67
N ALA A 19 -5.55 25.63 11.31
CA ALA A 19 -4.21 25.52 10.77
C ALA A 19 -3.92 24.05 10.47
N VAL A 20 -3.39 23.83 9.27
CA VAL A 20 -2.76 22.58 8.85
C VAL A 20 -1.74 22.15 9.91
N PRO A 21 -1.83 20.95 10.51
CA PRO A 21 -0.81 20.47 11.43
C PRO A 21 0.50 20.18 10.66
N PRO A 22 1.67 20.41 11.29
CA PRO A 22 2.95 20.26 10.64
C PRO A 22 3.28 18.78 10.42
N ILE A 23 3.57 18.46 9.15
CA ILE A 23 4.55 17.48 8.68
C ILE A 23 4.95 16.45 9.75
N PHE A 24 4.15 15.38 9.90
CA PHE A 24 4.74 14.10 10.27
C PHE A 24 5.37 13.55 9.00
N LEU A 25 6.69 13.54 9.03
CA LEU A 25 7.59 12.91 8.08
C LEU A 25 7.10 11.48 7.77
N CYS A 26 6.25 11.35 6.75
CA CYS A 26 6.52 10.37 5.71
C CYS A 26 7.97 10.67 5.32
N ASP A 27 8.89 9.78 5.69
CA ASP A 27 10.22 9.82 5.10
C ASP A 27 9.99 9.87 3.59
N ALA A 28 10.31 11.04 3.02
CA ALA A 28 10.34 11.28 1.61
C ALA A 28 11.44 10.38 1.04
N ALA A 29 11.16 9.09 0.90
CA ALA A 29 11.47 8.46 -0.34
C ALA A 29 10.43 9.04 -1.33
N PRO A 30 10.80 9.94 -2.26
CA PRO A 30 10.07 9.95 -3.51
C PRO A 30 10.29 8.54 -4.05
N TRP A 31 9.36 7.62 -3.79
CA TRP A 31 9.34 6.35 -4.50
C TRP A 31 9.31 6.79 -5.96
N PRO A 32 10.40 6.62 -6.71
CA PRO A 32 10.38 7.10 -8.07
C PRO A 32 9.25 6.32 -8.72
N ARG A 33 8.24 7.02 -9.27
CA ARG A 33 7.20 6.42 -10.14
C ARG A 33 7.81 5.79 -11.41
N ARG A 34 9.15 5.70 -11.48
CA ARG A 34 9.88 4.90 -12.45
C ARG A 34 9.75 3.45 -12.01
N ALA A 35 8.88 2.75 -12.71
CA ALA A 35 8.84 1.30 -12.78
C ALA A 35 10.26 0.71 -12.82
N VAL A 36 10.41 -0.51 -12.31
CA VAL A 36 11.43 -1.42 -12.88
C VAL A 36 11.02 -1.56 -14.35
N LEU A 37 11.58 -0.71 -15.21
CA LEU A 37 11.32 -0.71 -16.65
C LEU A 37 11.97 -1.96 -17.24
N ILE A 38 11.21 -3.03 -17.36
CA ILE A 38 11.46 -4.02 -18.40
C ILE A 38 10.74 -3.47 -19.65
N PRO A 39 11.40 -3.33 -20.80
CA PRO A 39 10.83 -2.60 -21.93
C PRO A 39 9.66 -3.39 -22.51
N SER A 40 8.44 -2.83 -22.43
CA SER A 40 7.28 -3.38 -23.16
C SER A 40 6.60 -2.29 -23.99
N GLY A 41 6.42 -2.60 -25.27
CA GLY A 41 5.83 -1.72 -26.28
C GLY A 41 4.31 -1.59 -26.09
N SER A 42 3.83 -0.36 -26.18
CA SER A 42 2.42 0.02 -26.00
C SER A 42 1.51 -0.66 -27.03
N ASN A 43 0.40 -1.26 -26.59
CA ASN A 43 -0.71 -1.63 -27.47
C ASN A 43 -2.05 -1.51 -26.73
N ALA A 44 -3.10 -1.08 -27.42
CA ALA A 44 -4.43 -0.74 -26.89
C ALA A 44 -5.26 -1.94 -26.36
N ASN A 45 -4.61 -3.07 -26.03
CA ASN A 45 -5.23 -4.30 -25.50
C ASN A 45 -5.12 -4.42 -23.97
N ASN A 46 -4.54 -3.43 -23.29
CA ASN A 46 -4.19 -3.51 -21.86
C ASN A 46 -5.39 -3.47 -20.91
N GLU A 47 -6.52 -2.85 -21.30
CA GLU A 47 -7.67 -2.70 -20.40
C GLU A 47 -8.39 -4.04 -20.15
N ASP A 48 -8.48 -4.89 -21.19
CA ASP A 48 -9.08 -6.23 -21.12
C ASP A 48 -8.18 -7.21 -20.32
N THR A 49 -6.86 -7.06 -20.43
CA THR A 49 -5.89 -7.88 -19.67
C THR A 49 -5.85 -7.51 -18.19
N HIS A 50 -6.05 -6.23 -17.86
CA HIS A 50 -6.14 -5.74 -16.50
C HIS A 50 -7.35 -6.35 -15.76
N MET A 51 -8.53 -6.40 -16.41
CA MET A 51 -9.74 -7.01 -15.83
C MET A 51 -9.65 -8.53 -15.67
N LYS A 52 -8.69 -9.18 -16.31
CA LYS A 52 -8.49 -10.62 -16.19
C LYS A 52 -7.79 -11.02 -14.89
N LEU A 53 -6.89 -10.17 -14.37
CA LEU A 53 -6.16 -10.45 -13.13
C LEU A 53 -6.88 -9.96 -11.89
N ILE A 54 -7.57 -8.82 -11.98
CA ILE A 54 -8.24 -8.20 -10.84
C ILE A 54 -9.66 -7.77 -11.21
N THR A 55 -10.56 -7.78 -10.24
CA THR A 55 -11.95 -7.38 -10.47
C THR A 55 -12.08 -5.87 -10.56
N GLU A 56 -13.11 -5.39 -11.26
CA GLU A 56 -13.44 -3.96 -11.35
C GLU A 56 -13.54 -3.29 -9.96
N SER A 57 -14.14 -3.98 -8.99
CA SER A 57 -14.25 -3.47 -7.62
C SER A 57 -12.89 -3.34 -6.92
N GLN A 58 -11.96 -4.25 -7.19
CA GLN A 58 -10.58 -4.15 -6.67
C GLN A 58 -9.83 -3.02 -7.36
N SER A 59 -9.93 -2.91 -8.69
CA SER A 59 -9.33 -1.80 -9.45
C SER A 59 -9.80 -0.45 -8.94
N GLN A 60 -11.10 -0.28 -8.69
CA GLN A 60 -11.66 0.96 -8.16
C GLN A 60 -11.12 1.32 -6.76
N ARG A 61 -11.02 0.34 -5.85
CA ARG A 61 -10.44 0.57 -4.52
C ARG A 61 -8.95 0.91 -4.60
N MET A 62 -8.20 0.20 -5.43
CA MET A 62 -6.78 0.46 -5.66
C MET A 62 -6.52 1.82 -6.33
N LEU A 63 -7.38 2.26 -7.24
CA LEU A 63 -7.34 3.61 -7.83
C LEU A 63 -7.63 4.69 -6.78
N SER A 64 -8.59 4.46 -5.88
CA SER A 64 -8.84 5.38 -4.76
C SER A 64 -7.63 5.48 -3.83
N ASN A 65 -6.98 4.34 -3.55
CA ASN A 65 -5.74 4.30 -2.77
C ASN A 65 -4.63 5.09 -3.47
N GLY A 66 -4.45 4.90 -4.79
CA GLY A 66 -3.42 5.58 -5.57
C GLY A 66 -3.62 7.10 -5.64
N LYS A 67 -4.87 7.58 -5.73
CA LYS A 67 -5.18 9.01 -5.62
C LYS A 67 -4.80 9.57 -4.25
N ALA A 68 -5.19 8.89 -3.18
CA ALA A 68 -4.85 9.30 -1.83
C ALA A 68 -3.32 9.32 -1.61
N SER A 69 -2.62 8.30 -2.12
CA SER A 69 -1.15 8.19 -2.09
C SER A 69 -0.48 9.33 -2.84
N ALA A 70 -0.97 9.68 -4.03
CA ALA A 70 -0.45 10.81 -4.81
C ALA A 70 -0.63 12.16 -4.09
N GLU A 71 -1.75 12.36 -3.40
CA GLU A 71 -2.04 13.58 -2.64
C GLU A 71 -1.18 13.74 -1.38
N CYS A 72 -0.89 12.65 -0.67
CA CYS A 72 -0.13 12.68 0.59
C CYS A 72 1.37 12.38 0.46
N GLY A 73 1.85 12.07 -0.75
CA GLY A 73 3.26 11.75 -1.02
C GLY A 73 3.64 10.30 -0.68
N GLY A 74 2.66 9.39 -0.65
CA GLY A 74 2.81 7.98 -0.33
C GLY A 74 1.88 7.58 0.83
N CYS A 75 1.00 6.60 0.60
CA CYS A 75 0.10 6.08 1.62
C CYS A 75 0.38 4.61 1.96
N ASP A 76 0.37 4.28 3.26
CA ASP A 76 0.45 2.90 3.72
C ASP A 76 -0.92 2.21 3.58
N CYS A 77 -1.33 1.91 2.35
CA CYS A 77 -2.65 1.34 2.06
C CYS A 77 -2.77 -0.14 2.42
N PHE A 78 -4.01 -0.60 2.57
CA PHE A 78 -4.29 -2.03 2.69
C PHE A 78 -4.12 -2.70 1.33
N PRO A 79 -3.48 -3.89 1.26
CA PRO A 79 -3.50 -4.69 0.05
C PRO A 79 -4.93 -5.11 -0.31
N GLU A 80 -5.31 -4.92 -1.57
CA GLU A 80 -6.64 -5.25 -2.10
C GLU A 80 -6.66 -6.58 -2.85
N VAL A 81 -5.49 -7.02 -3.28
CA VAL A 81 -5.31 -8.19 -4.13
C VAL A 81 -4.07 -8.95 -3.70
N LYS A 82 -4.20 -10.27 -3.61
CA LYS A 82 -3.07 -11.19 -3.60
C LYS A 82 -3.05 -12.00 -4.89
N LEU A 83 -1.91 -11.99 -5.56
CA LEU A 83 -1.64 -12.78 -6.76
C LEU A 83 -0.53 -13.79 -6.47
N PHE A 84 -0.53 -14.93 -7.16
CA PHE A 84 0.51 -15.93 -7.04
C PHE A 84 0.69 -16.73 -8.34
N THR A 85 1.87 -17.30 -8.54
CA THR A 85 2.13 -18.31 -9.58
C THR A 85 1.82 -19.70 -9.03
N PRO A 86 0.87 -20.48 -9.58
CA PRO A 86 0.52 -21.81 -9.04
C PRO A 86 1.64 -22.84 -9.15
N ASP A 87 2.52 -22.68 -10.13
CA ASP A 87 3.63 -23.57 -10.49
C ASP A 87 5.01 -22.97 -10.17
N ALA A 88 5.07 -21.83 -9.49
CA ALA A 88 6.31 -21.15 -9.08
C ALA A 88 6.15 -20.48 -7.71
N HIS A 89 7.19 -19.81 -7.23
CA HIS A 89 7.18 -19.16 -5.92
C HIS A 89 6.85 -17.66 -5.96
N GLY A 90 6.34 -17.14 -7.07
CA GLY A 90 5.96 -15.74 -7.20
C GLY A 90 4.72 -15.41 -6.40
N THR A 91 4.80 -14.39 -5.54
CA THR A 91 3.66 -13.83 -4.79
C THR A 91 3.66 -12.31 -4.85
N TRP A 92 2.48 -11.71 -5.01
CA TRP A 92 2.29 -10.26 -5.00
C TRP A 92 1.13 -9.86 -4.09
N LEU A 93 1.30 -8.80 -3.32
CA LEU A 93 0.25 -8.10 -2.58
C LEU A 93 0.14 -6.68 -3.11
N LEU A 94 -0.92 -6.37 -3.85
CA LEU A 94 -1.09 -5.06 -4.49
C LEU A 94 -2.05 -4.18 -3.69
N SER A 95 -1.66 -2.93 -3.43
CA SER A 95 -2.44 -1.99 -2.62
C SER A 95 -3.04 -0.84 -3.41
N GLU A 96 -2.36 -0.37 -4.45
CA GLU A 96 -2.81 0.80 -5.21
C GLU A 96 -2.44 0.72 -6.69
N ILE A 97 -3.18 1.47 -7.51
CA ILE A 97 -2.93 1.67 -8.93
C ILE A 97 -2.59 3.14 -9.14
N ASP A 98 -1.59 3.40 -9.98
CA ASP A 98 -1.21 4.75 -10.35
C ASP A 98 -2.40 5.44 -11.09
N PRO A 99 -2.90 6.59 -10.60
CA PRO A 99 -4.06 7.26 -11.20
C PRO A 99 -3.78 7.88 -12.57
N ASP A 100 -2.50 8.11 -12.92
CA ASP A 100 -2.08 8.63 -14.22
C ASP A 100 -1.73 7.50 -15.19
N ASN A 101 -1.36 6.32 -14.67
CA ASN A 101 -1.07 5.12 -15.46
C ASN A 101 -1.69 3.87 -14.84
N HIS A 102 -2.90 3.53 -15.26
CA HIS A 102 -3.63 2.39 -14.71
C HIS A 102 -2.95 1.03 -14.92
N ASP A 103 -1.95 0.90 -15.82
CA ASP A 103 -1.19 -0.35 -15.93
C ASP A 103 -0.22 -0.57 -14.76
N LEU A 104 0.15 0.48 -14.02
CA LEU A 104 1.08 0.39 -12.90
C LEU A 104 0.34 0.21 -11.58
N ALA A 105 0.65 -0.88 -10.88
CA ALA A 105 0.21 -1.13 -9.52
C ALA A 105 1.40 -1.10 -8.56
N PHE A 106 1.19 -0.58 -7.36
CA PHE A 106 2.16 -0.63 -6.28
C PHE A 106 1.82 -1.76 -5.31
N GLY A 107 2.85 -2.44 -4.83
CA GLY A 107 2.67 -3.57 -3.95
C GLY A 107 3.96 -4.16 -3.40
N LEU A 108 3.79 -5.23 -2.63
CA LEU A 108 4.86 -6.09 -2.15
C LEU A 108 4.97 -7.30 -3.08
N CYS A 109 6.14 -7.49 -3.67
CA CYS A 109 6.47 -8.56 -4.59
C CYS A 109 7.47 -9.52 -3.94
N ASP A 110 7.32 -10.81 -4.16
CA ASP A 110 8.30 -11.81 -3.75
C ASP A 110 8.54 -12.79 -4.89
N LEU A 111 9.75 -12.73 -5.44
CA LEU A 111 10.28 -13.66 -6.45
C LEU A 111 11.51 -14.40 -5.92
N GLY A 112 11.54 -14.63 -4.60
CA GLY A 112 12.68 -15.14 -3.84
C GLY A 112 13.24 -14.14 -2.82
N HIS A 113 12.88 -12.85 -2.99
CA HIS A 113 13.23 -11.76 -2.09
C HIS A 113 12.05 -10.77 -2.01
N PRO A 114 11.44 -10.56 -0.83
CA PRO A 114 10.33 -9.63 -0.68
C PRO A 114 10.76 -8.16 -0.83
N GLU A 115 10.17 -7.46 -1.79
CA GLU A 115 10.45 -6.06 -2.09
C GLU A 115 9.18 -5.27 -2.39
N LEU A 116 9.10 -4.03 -1.89
CA LEU A 116 8.04 -3.10 -2.24
C LEU A 116 8.40 -2.37 -3.54
N GLY A 117 7.43 -2.19 -4.43
CA GLY A 117 7.66 -1.47 -5.67
C GLY A 117 6.45 -1.41 -6.60
N TRP A 118 6.69 -0.76 -7.74
CA TRP A 118 5.72 -0.67 -8.84
C TRP A 118 5.90 -1.84 -9.80
N VAL A 119 4.78 -2.42 -10.23
CA VAL A 119 4.70 -3.54 -11.17
C VAL A 119 3.66 -3.24 -12.25
N SER A 120 3.91 -3.71 -13.47
CA SER A 120 2.92 -3.61 -14.56
C SER A 120 1.93 -4.77 -14.49
N LEU A 121 0.64 -4.46 -14.56
CA LEU A 121 -0.43 -5.45 -14.57
C LEU A 121 -0.46 -6.22 -15.89
N SER A 122 -0.17 -5.58 -17.02
CA SER A 122 -0.03 -6.26 -18.31
C SER A 122 1.18 -7.20 -18.36
N GLU A 123 2.29 -6.83 -17.72
CA GLU A 123 3.43 -7.74 -17.56
C GLU A 123 3.06 -8.95 -16.69
N LEU A 124 2.43 -8.71 -15.53
CA LEU A 124 1.94 -9.80 -14.66
C LEU A 124 0.98 -10.73 -15.42
N ALA A 125 0.09 -10.19 -16.26
CA ALA A 125 -0.84 -11.00 -17.05
C ALA A 125 -0.14 -11.89 -18.09
N SER A 126 1.08 -11.49 -18.48
CA SER A 126 1.92 -12.18 -19.45
C SER A 126 2.87 -13.20 -18.80
N VAL A 127 3.13 -13.10 -17.49
CA VAL A 127 3.98 -14.03 -16.75
C VAL A 127 3.43 -15.46 -16.84
N ARG A 128 4.32 -16.40 -17.13
CA ARG A 128 4.04 -17.84 -17.11
C ARG A 128 5.08 -18.53 -16.24
N GLY A 129 4.64 -19.42 -15.37
CA GLY A 129 5.54 -20.23 -14.58
C GLY A 129 6.16 -21.39 -15.37
N PRO A 130 6.98 -22.23 -14.71
CA PRO A 130 7.70 -23.33 -15.35
C PRO A 130 6.83 -24.35 -16.09
N LEU A 131 5.57 -24.53 -15.68
CA LEU A 131 4.61 -25.42 -16.32
C LEU A 131 3.71 -24.68 -17.33
N GLY A 132 4.00 -23.40 -17.58
CA GLY A 132 3.22 -22.55 -18.48
C GLY A 132 1.91 -22.06 -17.87
N LEU A 133 1.72 -22.17 -16.55
CA LEU A 133 0.50 -21.68 -15.89
C LEU A 133 0.56 -20.14 -15.74
N PRO A 134 -0.59 -19.45 -15.90
CA PRO A 134 -0.67 -18.02 -15.65
C PRO A 134 -0.65 -17.72 -14.14
N ILE A 135 -0.40 -16.46 -13.80
CA ILE A 135 -0.66 -15.95 -12.46
C ILE A 135 -2.16 -16.08 -12.12
N GLU A 136 -2.45 -16.47 -10.89
CA GLU A 136 -3.80 -16.57 -10.34
C GLU A 136 -4.02 -15.55 -9.22
N ARG A 137 -5.28 -15.18 -9.03
CA ARG A 137 -5.72 -14.32 -7.93
C ARG A 137 -6.25 -15.18 -6.79
N ASP A 138 -5.78 -14.91 -5.58
CA ASP A 138 -6.33 -15.52 -4.37
C ASP A 138 -7.73 -14.96 -4.08
N LEU A 139 -8.74 -15.82 -4.14
CA LEU A 139 -10.14 -15.44 -3.92
C LEU A 139 -10.50 -15.30 -2.44
N HIS A 140 -9.70 -15.87 -1.55
CA HIS A 140 -9.95 -15.88 -0.10
C HIS A 140 -9.11 -14.86 0.65
N PHE A 141 -8.24 -14.14 -0.07
CA PHE A 141 -7.43 -13.10 0.51
C PHE A 141 -8.28 -11.89 0.89
N SER A 142 -8.19 -11.50 2.16
CA SER A 142 -8.67 -10.23 2.69
C SER A 142 -7.59 -9.68 3.61
N ALA A 143 -7.16 -8.44 3.37
CA ALA A 143 -6.09 -7.85 4.16
C ALA A 143 -6.62 -7.35 5.51
N GLU A 144 -5.96 -7.79 6.59
CA GLU A 144 -6.25 -7.33 7.96
C GLU A 144 -5.34 -6.17 8.39
N HIS A 145 -4.28 -5.92 7.62
CA HIS A 145 -3.24 -4.95 7.95
C HIS A 145 -2.82 -4.11 6.74
N ARG A 146 -2.14 -3.00 7.02
CA ARG A 146 -1.53 -2.16 5.98
C ARG A 146 -0.30 -2.84 5.38
N ILE A 147 0.05 -2.46 4.15
CA ILE A 147 1.13 -3.08 3.39
C ILE A 147 2.49 -3.05 4.11
N SER A 148 2.75 -2.03 4.94
CA SER A 148 3.95 -1.96 5.78
C SER A 148 4.10 -3.13 6.76
N VAL A 149 2.99 -3.65 7.31
CA VAL A 149 2.99 -4.80 8.22
C VAL A 149 3.39 -6.06 7.46
N TYR A 150 2.82 -6.28 6.28
CA TYR A 150 3.19 -7.40 5.41
C TYR A 150 4.67 -7.31 4.99
N ALA A 151 5.15 -6.12 4.61
CA ALA A 151 6.55 -5.93 4.24
C ALA A 151 7.51 -6.20 5.42
N LYS A 152 7.17 -5.75 6.63
CA LYS A 152 7.94 -6.03 7.84
C LYS A 152 7.95 -7.53 8.16
N ALA A 153 6.78 -8.18 8.10
CA ALA A 153 6.67 -9.63 8.32
C ALA A 153 7.51 -10.40 7.28
N ALA A 154 7.40 -10.02 6.01
CA ALA A 154 8.11 -10.67 4.92
C ALA A 154 9.64 -10.49 5.04
N ARG A 155 10.10 -9.32 5.48
CA ARG A 155 11.53 -9.08 5.74
C ARG A 155 12.09 -9.98 6.84
N VAL A 156 11.28 -10.28 7.87
CA VAL A 156 11.69 -11.18 8.96
C VAL A 156 11.66 -12.64 8.52
N ALA A 157 10.63 -13.04 7.76
CA ALA A 157 10.47 -14.41 7.27
C ALA A 157 11.35 -14.75 6.06
N GLY A 158 11.83 -13.74 5.33
CA GLY A 158 12.52 -13.89 4.04
C GLY A 158 11.57 -14.19 2.87
N THR A 159 10.26 -14.22 3.09
CA THR A 159 9.22 -14.46 2.08
C THR A 159 7.89 -13.83 2.52
N ILE A 160 6.98 -13.55 1.58
CA ILE A 160 5.64 -13.05 1.93
C ILE A 160 4.88 -14.09 2.77
N VAL A 161 4.50 -13.67 3.98
CA VAL A 161 3.68 -14.45 4.91
C VAL A 161 2.37 -13.73 5.18
N THR A 162 1.29 -14.51 5.30
CA THR A 162 -0.07 -13.99 5.58
C THR A 162 -0.68 -14.63 6.83
N ASP A 163 0.10 -15.33 7.65
CA ASP A 163 -0.39 -15.92 8.90
C ASP A 163 -0.47 -14.88 10.03
N ASP A 164 -1.51 -14.99 10.85
CA ASP A 164 -1.82 -14.03 11.92
C ASP A 164 -0.65 -13.82 12.88
N ARG A 165 0.13 -14.88 13.16
CA ARG A 165 1.25 -14.81 14.12
C ARG A 165 2.35 -13.90 13.58
N SER A 166 2.78 -14.14 12.35
CA SER A 166 3.83 -13.34 11.71
C SER A 166 3.39 -11.88 11.57
N LEU A 167 2.15 -11.66 11.16
CA LEU A 167 1.59 -10.31 11.00
C LEU A 167 1.43 -9.57 12.34
N ALA A 168 0.94 -10.24 13.38
CA ALA A 168 0.81 -9.65 14.71
C ALA A 168 2.17 -9.24 15.29
N SER A 169 3.20 -10.09 15.12
CA SER A 169 4.56 -9.79 15.53
C SER A 169 5.13 -8.58 14.79
N ALA A 170 4.95 -8.53 13.47
CA ALA A 170 5.40 -7.41 12.64
C ALA A 170 4.70 -6.10 13.00
N LYS A 171 3.38 -6.13 13.24
CA LYS A 171 2.60 -4.99 13.69
C LYS A 171 3.11 -4.47 15.04
N ALA A 172 3.33 -5.37 16.01
CA ALA A 172 3.84 -4.99 17.32
C ALA A 172 5.22 -4.31 17.23
N ALA A 173 6.10 -4.80 16.34
CA ALA A 173 7.41 -4.19 16.09
C ALA A 173 7.27 -2.76 15.52
N LEU A 174 6.43 -2.56 14.50
CA LEU A 174 6.17 -1.23 13.92
C LEU A 174 5.57 -0.26 14.95
N ASP A 175 4.65 -0.74 15.80
CA ASP A 175 4.06 0.08 16.85
C ASP A 175 5.08 0.45 17.95
N ALA A 176 6.06 -0.42 18.23
CA ALA A 176 7.16 -0.11 19.15
C ALA A 176 8.11 0.94 18.56
N GLU A 177 8.45 0.85 17.27
CA GLU A 177 9.29 1.82 16.57
C GLU A 177 8.68 3.23 16.59
N ARG A 178 7.37 3.34 16.35
CA ARG A 178 6.64 4.61 16.41
C ARG A 178 6.68 5.28 17.79
N ARG A 179 6.72 4.48 18.87
CA ARG A 179 6.81 5.00 20.26
C ARG A 179 8.23 5.38 20.65
N GLY A 180 9.25 4.78 20.01
CA GLY A 180 10.66 4.97 20.34
C GLY A 180 11.31 6.19 19.67
N GLY A 181 10.75 6.71 18.56
CA GLY A 181 11.32 7.82 17.80
C GLY A 181 11.14 9.24 18.37
N GLY A 182 10.60 9.37 19.59
CA GLY A 182 10.29 10.65 20.23
C GLY A 182 11.29 11.11 21.29
N ARG A 183 12.59 10.78 21.15
CA ARG A 183 13.61 11.13 22.15
C ARG A 183 14.62 12.14 21.64
#